data_AF-A0A7W0JGT2-F1
#
_entry.id   AF-A0A7W0JGT2-F1
#
_cell.length_a   1.000
_cell.length_b   1.000
_cell.length_c   1.000
_cell.angle_alpha   90.00
_cell.angle_beta   90.00
_cell.angle_gamma   90.00
#
_symmetry.space_group_name_H-M   'P 1'
#
loop_
_entity.id
_entity.type
_entity.pdbx_description
1 polymer ?
#
loop_
_entity_poly.entity_id
_entity_poly.type
_entity_poly.pdbx_seq_one_letter_code
_entity_poly.pdbx_strand_id
1 'polypeptide(L)'
;MGHRIAFPGLSINMTERLVVVKRSDRKDTPHLTISFENLSGEIDLHLKYESAKNDASSTYEPIIKIQKVVLEQELEHFFLNTQAKVIQLCLRNVKKVRPGWLARHGYILMWVDEEELKKDLFNTAPKKRGKHRFDPSKLKLLFTDNDLSRIRIFYPDELHGLAAMGFNGTLNAVRANKKPRMIQIKGIQVRNRIVWVMFHRKTVPEFSRVLNELIPQRFKDEVKLVWFKIYDALQLNEIGIERE
;
A
#
# COMPACT_ATOMS: atom_id res chain seq x y z
N MET A 1 -31.06 -9.75 -0.95
CA MET A 1 -30.69 -9.12 0.34
C MET A 1 -29.38 -8.39 0.14
N GLY A 2 -29.37 -7.06 0.25
CA GLY A 2 -28.18 -6.24 0.00
C GLY A 2 -27.11 -6.38 1.09
N HIS A 3 -25.84 -6.45 0.72
CA HIS A 3 -24.73 -6.51 1.66
C HIS A 3 -24.46 -5.13 2.25
N ARG A 4 -24.97 -4.87 3.47
CA ARG A 4 -24.62 -3.71 4.28
C ARG A 4 -23.57 -4.12 5.30
N ILE A 5 -22.46 -3.40 5.35
CA ILE A 5 -21.41 -3.58 6.36
C ILE A 5 -21.41 -2.33 7.23
N ALA A 6 -21.55 -2.49 8.54
CA ALA A 6 -21.56 -1.37 9.48
C ALA A 6 -20.55 -1.59 10.60
N PHE A 7 -19.77 -0.56 10.89
CA PHE A 7 -18.89 -0.40 12.04
C PHE A 7 -19.31 0.87 12.79
N PRO A 8 -18.93 1.03 14.07
CA PRO A 8 -19.09 2.31 14.75
C PRO A 8 -18.49 3.44 13.91
N GLY A 9 -19.31 4.43 13.55
CA GLY A 9 -18.89 5.58 12.75
C GLY A 9 -18.68 5.36 11.24
N LEU A 10 -18.82 4.14 10.72
CA LEU A 10 -18.65 3.84 9.30
C LEU A 10 -19.70 2.85 8.81
N SER A 11 -20.45 3.20 7.76
CA SER A 11 -21.35 2.25 7.11
C SER A 11 -21.15 2.23 5.60
N ILE A 12 -21.14 1.03 5.04
CA ILE A 12 -20.95 0.77 3.61
C ILE A 12 -22.21 0.07 3.12
N ASN A 13 -22.88 0.69 2.16
CA ASN A 13 -24.00 0.08 1.44
C ASN A 13 -23.56 -0.23 0.01
N MET A 14 -23.29 -1.50 -0.27
CA MET A 14 -22.85 -1.94 -1.59
C MET A 14 -23.95 -1.84 -2.66
N THR A 15 -25.22 -1.88 -2.24
CA THR A 15 -26.37 -1.84 -3.16
C THR A 15 -26.59 -0.42 -3.68
N GLU A 16 -26.55 0.54 -2.77
CA GLU A 16 -26.69 1.97 -3.09
C GLU A 16 -25.34 2.60 -3.48
N ARG A 17 -24.25 1.84 -3.39
CA ARG A 17 -22.87 2.30 -3.65
C ARG A 17 -22.53 3.55 -2.82
N LEU A 18 -22.83 3.47 -1.53
CA LEU A 18 -22.64 4.55 -0.56
C LEU A 18 -21.67 4.15 0.54
N VAL A 19 -20.82 5.09 0.94
CA VAL A 19 -20.05 5.04 2.17
C VAL A 19 -20.47 6.24 3.02
N VAL A 20 -20.85 5.97 4.26
CA VAL A 20 -21.26 6.99 5.23
C VAL A 20 -20.31 6.95 6.40
N VAL A 21 -19.67 8.07 6.69
CA VAL A 21 -18.78 8.28 7.84
C VAL A 21 -19.44 9.26 8.80
N LYS A 22 -19.62 8.84 10.04
CA LYS A 22 -20.30 9.61 11.08
C LYS A 22 -19.53 9.59 12.38
N ARG A 23 -19.75 10.61 13.21
CA ARG A 23 -19.32 10.60 14.60
C ARG A 23 -20.17 9.60 15.39
N SER A 24 -19.52 8.81 16.25
CA SER A 24 -20.21 7.86 17.13
C SER A 24 -20.77 8.52 18.39
N ASP A 25 -20.19 9.65 18.78
CA ASP A 25 -20.44 10.39 20.02
C ASP A 25 -21.40 11.58 19.85
N ARG A 26 -21.56 12.11 18.62
CA ARG A 26 -22.48 13.21 18.31
C ARG A 26 -23.39 12.89 17.12
N LYS A 27 -24.71 12.99 17.35
CA LYS A 27 -25.75 12.75 16.32
C LYS A 27 -26.27 14.04 15.67
N ASP A 28 -25.98 15.17 16.31
CA ASP A 28 -26.30 16.53 15.91
C ASP A 28 -25.33 17.08 14.85
N THR A 29 -24.14 16.49 14.72
CA THR A 29 -23.19 16.82 13.63
C THR A 29 -23.60 16.17 12.31
N PRO A 30 -23.30 16.80 11.15
CA PRO A 30 -23.50 16.16 9.87
C PRO A 30 -22.60 14.93 9.73
N HIS A 31 -22.99 13.97 8.89
CA HIS A 31 -22.16 12.85 8.47
C HIS A 31 -21.70 13.04 7.03
N LEU A 32 -20.48 12.59 6.75
CA LEU A 32 -19.93 12.56 5.40
C LEU A 32 -20.54 11.37 4.64
N THR A 33 -21.14 11.65 3.50
CA THR A 33 -21.64 10.64 2.57
C THR A 33 -20.82 10.70 1.30
N ILE A 34 -20.30 9.55 0.88
CA ILE A 34 -19.59 9.35 -0.38
C ILE A 34 -20.49 8.45 -1.22
N SER A 35 -21.00 8.97 -2.32
CA SER A 35 -21.79 8.22 -3.30
C SER A 35 -20.96 7.92 -4.54
N PHE A 36 -20.96 6.66 -4.94
CA PHE A 36 -20.24 6.19 -6.12
C PHE A 36 -21.26 5.86 -7.21
N GLU A 37 -21.13 6.51 -8.37
CA GLU A 37 -22.03 6.32 -9.51
C GLU A 37 -23.48 6.65 -9.14
N ASN A 38 -23.71 7.91 -8.74
CA ASN A 38 -25.05 8.47 -8.64
C ASN A 38 -25.75 8.45 -10.02
N LEU A 39 -27.03 8.87 -10.12
CA LEU A 39 -27.78 8.86 -11.39
C LEU A 39 -27.08 9.63 -12.53
N SER A 40 -26.16 10.55 -12.20
CA SER A 40 -25.34 11.31 -13.13
C SER A 40 -24.00 10.66 -13.48
N GLY A 41 -23.69 9.49 -12.93
CA GLY A 41 -22.41 8.79 -13.11
C GLY A 41 -21.23 9.44 -12.37
N GLU A 42 -21.49 10.28 -11.38
CA GLU A 42 -20.47 11.02 -10.63
C GLU A 42 -20.11 10.32 -9.33
N ILE A 43 -18.90 10.58 -8.85
CA ILE A 43 -18.54 10.41 -7.44
C ILE A 43 -18.87 11.72 -6.74
N ASP A 44 -19.75 11.65 -5.75
CA ASP A 44 -20.25 12.82 -5.04
C ASP A 44 -20.05 12.66 -3.53
N LEU A 45 -19.34 13.62 -2.94
CA LEU A 45 -19.12 13.75 -1.51
C LEU A 45 -19.99 14.89 -1.00
N HIS A 46 -20.82 14.64 0.00
CA HIS A 46 -21.69 15.64 0.60
C HIS A 46 -21.90 15.40 2.09
N LEU A 47 -22.39 16.42 2.79
CA LEU A 47 -22.71 16.36 4.21
C LEU A 47 -24.22 16.22 4.38
N LYS A 48 -24.65 15.36 5.31
CA LYS A 48 -26.06 15.15 5.65
C LYS A 48 -26.24 15.10 7.16
N TYR A 49 -27.30 15.70 7.68
CA TYR A 49 -27.65 15.55 9.10
C TYR A 49 -28.54 14.31 9.29
N GLU A 50 -28.35 13.55 10.37
CA GLU A 50 -29.27 12.43 10.70
C GLU A 50 -30.70 12.93 10.98
N SER A 51 -30.84 14.16 11.46
CA SER A 51 -32.11 14.84 11.76
C SER A 51 -32.82 15.43 10.54
N ALA A 52 -32.17 15.55 9.38
CA ALA A 52 -32.74 16.13 8.15
C ALA A 52 -33.71 15.17 7.42
N LYS A 53 -34.48 14.37 8.16
CA LYS A 53 -35.57 13.58 7.59
C LYS A 53 -36.71 14.54 7.24
N ASN A 54 -36.79 14.89 5.96
CA ASN A 54 -37.97 15.46 5.27
C ASN A 54 -38.10 16.99 5.18
N ASP A 55 -37.07 17.77 5.47
CA ASP A 55 -37.12 19.19 5.07
C ASP A 55 -36.72 19.34 3.60
N ALA A 56 -37.73 19.55 2.75
CA ALA A 56 -37.61 19.91 1.35
C ALA A 56 -36.79 21.21 1.11
N SER A 57 -36.44 21.92 2.19
CA SER A 57 -35.60 23.12 2.23
C SER A 57 -34.12 22.84 2.51
N SER A 58 -33.73 21.60 2.85
CA SER A 58 -32.31 21.25 2.96
C SER A 58 -31.71 21.16 1.56
N THR A 59 -31.23 22.29 1.05
CA THR A 59 -30.57 22.37 -0.24
C THR A 59 -29.39 21.41 -0.24
N TYR A 60 -29.52 20.33 -1.00
CA TYR A 60 -28.44 19.38 -1.21
C TYR A 60 -27.25 20.13 -1.82
N GLU A 61 -26.14 20.18 -1.08
CA GLU A 61 -24.91 20.83 -1.53
C GLU A 61 -23.76 19.81 -1.54
N PRO A 62 -23.23 19.46 -2.72
CA PRO A 62 -22.05 18.63 -2.82
C PRO A 62 -20.81 19.40 -2.34
N ILE A 63 -19.98 18.76 -1.52
CA ILE A 63 -18.64 19.26 -1.19
C ILE A 63 -17.76 19.21 -2.44
N ILE A 64 -17.83 18.10 -3.17
CA ILE A 64 -17.15 17.90 -4.45
C ILE A 64 -17.91 16.89 -5.31
N LYS A 65 -17.94 17.16 -6.61
CA LYS A 65 -18.43 16.27 -7.66
C LYS A 65 -17.30 15.97 -8.62
N ILE A 66 -17.06 14.68 -8.84
CA ILE A 66 -16.05 14.22 -9.77
C ILE A 66 -16.75 13.34 -10.80
N GLN A 67 -16.73 13.78 -12.06
CA GLN A 67 -17.19 12.93 -13.15
C GLN A 67 -16.24 11.74 -13.28
N LYS A 68 -16.81 10.52 -13.34
CA LYS A 68 -16.04 9.29 -13.44
C LYS A 68 -15.08 9.31 -14.64
N VAL A 69 -15.52 9.83 -15.78
CA VAL A 69 -14.70 9.93 -17.00
C VAL A 69 -13.46 10.80 -16.77
N VAL A 70 -13.61 11.94 -16.08
CA VAL A 70 -12.49 12.82 -15.73
C VAL A 70 -11.54 12.12 -14.77
N LEU A 71 -12.07 11.43 -13.75
CA LEU A 71 -11.24 10.67 -12.80
C LEU A 71 -10.46 9.54 -13.50
N GLU A 72 -11.10 8.80 -14.40
CA GLU A 72 -10.47 7.72 -15.14
C GLU A 72 -9.34 8.23 -16.05
N GLN A 73 -9.57 9.33 -16.78
CA GLN A 73 -8.56 9.97 -17.62
C GLN A 73 -7.37 10.49 -16.80
N GLU A 74 -7.63 11.14 -15.68
CA GLU A 74 -6.59 11.65 -14.77
C GLU A 74 -5.81 10.51 -14.10
N LEU A 75 -6.49 9.42 -13.71
CA LEU A 75 -5.83 8.22 -13.17
C LEU A 75 -4.97 7.54 -14.22
N GLU A 76 -5.45 7.39 -15.45
CA GLU A 76 -4.68 6.81 -16.55
C GLU A 76 -3.42 7.64 -16.82
N HIS A 77 -3.55 8.96 -16.91
CA HIS A 77 -2.41 9.87 -17.07
C HIS A 77 -1.43 9.79 -15.88
N PHE A 78 -1.96 9.74 -14.65
CA PHE A 78 -1.17 9.54 -13.44
C PHE A 78 -0.41 8.22 -13.49
N PHE A 79 -1.03 7.10 -13.85
CA PHE A 79 -0.37 5.79 -13.92
C PHE A 79 0.73 5.76 -14.99
N LEU A 80 0.48 6.29 -16.18
CA LEU A 80 1.47 6.36 -17.26
C LEU A 80 2.70 7.18 -16.83
N ASN A 81 2.49 8.36 -16.26
CA ASN A 81 3.57 9.21 -15.77
C ASN A 81 4.29 8.60 -14.56
N THR A 82 3.54 7.95 -13.67
CA THR A 82 4.08 7.27 -12.49
C THR A 82 4.97 6.12 -12.92
N GLN A 83 4.53 5.29 -13.85
CA GLN A 83 5.31 4.15 -14.33
C GLN A 83 6.65 4.61 -14.90
N ALA A 84 6.67 5.64 -15.75
CA ALA A 84 7.90 6.18 -16.32
C ALA A 84 8.85 6.73 -15.24
N LYS A 85 8.36 7.56 -14.32
CA LYS A 85 9.19 8.14 -13.24
C LYS A 85 9.67 7.09 -12.24
N VAL A 86 8.83 6.09 -11.92
CA VAL A 86 9.19 4.95 -11.06
C VAL A 86 10.27 4.10 -11.70
N ILE A 87 10.14 3.79 -13.00
CA ILE A 87 11.19 3.07 -13.75
C ILE A 87 12.49 3.86 -13.73
N GLN A 88 12.46 5.17 -14.01
CA GLN A 88 13.65 6.02 -13.94
C GLN A 88 14.28 6.06 -12.54
N LEU A 89 13.45 6.17 -11.49
CA LEU A 89 13.90 6.14 -10.11
C LEU A 89 14.56 4.81 -9.75
N CYS A 90 13.95 3.70 -10.17
CA CYS A 90 14.51 2.35 -10.03
C CYS A 90 15.85 2.27 -10.74
N LEU A 91 15.95 2.71 -12.00
CA LEU A 91 17.20 2.67 -12.77
C LEU A 91 18.31 3.54 -12.15
N ARG A 92 17.98 4.72 -11.61
CA ARG A 92 18.95 5.62 -10.95
C ARG A 92 19.45 5.09 -9.61
N ASN A 93 18.59 4.41 -8.86
CA ASN A 93 18.90 3.97 -7.49
C ASN A 93 19.27 2.51 -7.36
N VAL A 94 19.20 1.76 -8.45
CA VAL A 94 19.69 0.39 -8.54
C VAL A 94 21.22 0.42 -8.63
N LYS A 95 21.88 -0.15 -7.63
CA LYS A 95 23.33 -0.37 -7.66
C LYS A 95 23.61 -1.81 -8.05
N LYS A 96 24.44 -2.00 -9.08
CA LYS A 96 24.96 -3.32 -9.43
C LYS A 96 25.76 -3.89 -8.26
N VAL A 97 25.39 -5.09 -7.83
CA VAL A 97 26.07 -5.85 -6.79
C VAL A 97 27.08 -6.77 -7.45
N ARG A 98 28.31 -6.80 -6.92
CA ARG A 98 29.37 -7.71 -7.37
C ARG A 98 29.70 -8.70 -6.26
N PRO A 99 29.92 -10.00 -6.57
CA PRO A 99 30.33 -11.01 -5.59
C PRO A 99 31.52 -10.57 -4.72
N GLY A 100 32.57 -10.06 -5.35
CA GLY A 100 33.75 -9.58 -4.62
C GLY A 100 33.46 -8.40 -3.68
N TRP A 101 32.45 -7.56 -3.96
CA TRP A 101 32.04 -6.52 -3.01
C TRP A 101 31.36 -7.13 -1.78
N LEU A 102 30.45 -8.08 -1.97
CA LEU A 102 29.77 -8.79 -0.88
C LEU A 102 30.78 -9.53 0.01
N ALA A 103 31.70 -10.29 -0.60
CA ALA A 103 32.74 -11.04 0.10
C ALA A 103 33.64 -10.11 0.94
N ARG A 104 34.18 -9.02 0.37
CA ARG A 104 34.99 -8.03 1.10
C ARG A 104 34.25 -7.38 2.27
N HIS A 105 32.92 -7.33 2.22
CA HIS A 105 32.10 -6.74 3.27
C HIS A 105 31.52 -7.76 4.25
N GLY A 106 31.93 -9.04 4.14
CA GLY A 106 31.54 -10.12 5.04
C GLY A 106 30.08 -10.52 4.92
N TYR A 107 29.50 -10.41 3.71
CA TYR A 107 28.15 -10.85 3.44
C TYR A 107 28.11 -12.33 3.09
N ILE A 108 27.07 -13.00 3.58
CA ILE A 108 26.62 -14.32 3.15
C ILE A 108 25.23 -14.11 2.53
N LEU A 109 24.90 -14.92 1.54
CA LEU A 109 23.62 -14.85 0.85
C LEU A 109 22.64 -15.87 1.42
N MET A 110 21.39 -15.48 1.45
CA MET A 110 20.30 -16.22 2.04
C MET A 110 19.12 -16.15 1.10
N TRP A 111 18.65 -17.29 0.64
CA TRP A 111 17.40 -17.42 -0.08
C TRP A 111 16.39 -18.13 0.79
N VAL A 112 15.16 -17.64 0.75
CA VAL A 112 14.01 -18.26 1.40
C VAL A 112 13.04 -18.59 0.28
N ASP A 113 12.55 -19.83 0.24
CA ASP A 113 11.52 -20.22 -0.71
C ASP A 113 10.21 -19.48 -0.35
N GLU A 114 9.87 -18.48 -1.16
CA GLU A 114 8.71 -17.62 -0.92
C GLU A 114 7.39 -18.39 -1.06
N GLU A 115 7.32 -19.42 -1.92
CA GLU A 115 6.10 -20.21 -2.13
C GLU A 115 5.84 -21.14 -0.94
N GLU A 116 6.89 -21.76 -0.40
CA GLU A 116 6.79 -22.59 0.80
C GLU A 116 6.46 -21.74 2.03
N LEU A 117 7.13 -20.60 2.22
CA LEU A 117 6.83 -19.65 3.30
C LEU A 117 5.38 -19.14 3.22
N LYS A 118 4.91 -18.81 2.02
CA LYS A 118 3.54 -18.34 1.79
C LYS A 118 2.52 -19.43 2.12
N LYS A 119 2.76 -20.66 1.68
CA LYS A 119 1.90 -21.82 2.01
C LYS A 119 1.79 -22.01 3.52
N ASP A 120 2.90 -21.91 4.24
CA ASP A 120 2.92 -22.03 5.69
C ASP A 120 2.24 -20.87 6.41
N LEU A 121 2.47 -19.63 5.95
CA LEU A 121 1.74 -18.48 6.46
C LEU A 121 0.23 -18.64 6.27
N PHE A 122 -0.23 -19.17 5.13
CA PHE A 122 -1.64 -19.50 4.91
C PHE A 122 -2.14 -20.62 5.84
N ASN A 123 -1.30 -21.61 6.17
CA ASN A 123 -1.62 -22.64 7.16
C ASN A 123 -1.78 -22.07 8.58
N THR A 124 -1.01 -21.03 8.92
CA THR A 124 -1.18 -20.29 10.19
C THR A 124 -2.38 -19.34 10.19
N ALA A 125 -2.97 -19.08 9.02
CA ALA A 125 -4.11 -18.18 8.85
C ALA A 125 -5.33 -18.88 8.23
N PRO A 126 -5.93 -19.89 8.90
CA PRO A 126 -7.08 -20.61 8.36
C PRO A 126 -8.27 -19.68 8.12
N LYS A 127 -9.01 -19.95 7.05
CA LYS A 127 -10.19 -19.18 6.68
C LYS A 127 -11.34 -19.48 7.65
N LYS A 128 -11.71 -18.52 8.50
CA LYS A 128 -12.87 -18.60 9.41
C LYS A 128 -13.91 -17.55 8.99
N ARG A 129 -15.13 -18.00 8.66
CA ARG A 129 -16.24 -17.13 8.20
C ARG A 129 -15.83 -16.23 7.01
N GLY A 130 -15.19 -16.83 6.00
CA GLY A 130 -14.78 -16.12 4.78
C GLY A 130 -13.54 -15.22 4.89
N LYS A 131 -13.01 -14.99 6.10
CA LYS A 131 -11.82 -14.16 6.34
C LYS A 131 -10.66 -15.00 6.88
N HIS A 132 -9.44 -14.77 6.40
CA HIS A 132 -8.23 -15.33 6.99
C HIS A 132 -8.00 -14.68 8.36
N ARG A 133 -7.76 -15.49 9.40
CA ARG A 133 -7.40 -15.00 10.74
C ARG A 133 -6.15 -15.74 11.18
N PHE A 134 -5.09 -15.00 11.51
CA PHE A 134 -3.87 -15.57 12.06
C PHE A 134 -4.16 -16.23 13.40
N ASP A 135 -3.66 -17.45 13.55
CA ASP A 135 -3.61 -18.20 14.81
C ASP A 135 -2.26 -17.89 15.50
N PRO A 136 -2.25 -17.09 16.59
CA PRO A 136 -1.01 -16.65 17.23
C PRO A 136 -0.12 -17.80 17.71
N SER A 137 -0.72 -18.92 18.13
CA SER A 137 0.02 -20.08 18.63
C SER A 137 0.71 -20.81 17.48
N LYS A 138 0.04 -20.99 16.34
CA LYS A 138 0.64 -21.60 15.15
C LYS A 138 1.69 -20.69 14.50
N LEU A 139 1.44 -19.39 14.49
CA LEU A 139 2.41 -18.42 13.99
C LEU A 139 3.69 -18.43 14.86
N LYS A 140 3.56 -18.50 16.18
CA LYS A 140 4.71 -18.64 17.07
C LYS A 140 5.48 -19.93 16.80
N LEU A 141 4.77 -21.06 16.63
CA LEU A 141 5.36 -22.36 16.29
C LEU A 141 6.18 -22.30 14.99
N LEU A 142 5.64 -21.65 13.95
CA LEU A 142 6.32 -21.44 12.66
C LEU A 142 7.68 -20.74 12.80
N PHE A 143 7.85 -19.87 13.80
CA PHE A 143 9.09 -19.13 14.05
C PHE A 143 9.96 -19.71 15.18
N THR A 144 9.46 -20.67 15.96
CA THR A 144 10.24 -21.38 16.99
C THR A 144 10.88 -22.66 16.47
N ASP A 145 10.30 -23.30 15.46
CA ASP A 145 10.96 -24.39 14.74
C ASP A 145 12.05 -23.77 13.85
N ASN A 146 13.30 -23.78 14.32
CA ASN A 146 14.50 -23.39 13.56
C ASN A 146 14.78 -24.41 12.44
N ASP A 147 13.83 -24.60 11.53
CA ASP A 147 14.01 -25.45 10.37
C ASP A 147 14.89 -24.75 9.34
N LEU A 148 16.20 -24.85 9.57
CA LEU A 148 17.26 -24.29 8.72
C LEU A 148 17.24 -24.88 7.30
N SER A 149 16.52 -25.98 7.05
CA SER A 149 16.40 -26.58 5.71
C SER A 149 15.68 -25.65 4.70
N ARG A 150 14.89 -24.71 5.20
CA ARG A 150 14.13 -23.71 4.43
C ARG A 150 14.99 -22.55 3.94
N ILE A 151 16.18 -22.42 4.50
CA ILE A 151 17.09 -21.33 4.25
C ILE A 151 18.27 -21.87 3.46
N ARG A 152 18.33 -21.54 2.17
CA ARG A 152 19.52 -21.85 1.37
C ARG A 152 20.55 -20.75 1.57
N ILE A 153 21.69 -21.14 2.10
CA ILE A 153 22.83 -20.27 2.33
C ILE A 153 23.78 -20.41 1.14
N PHE A 154 24.15 -19.27 0.57
CA PHE A 154 25.08 -19.21 -0.56
C PHE A 154 26.28 -18.33 -0.23
N TYR A 155 27.44 -18.68 -0.77
CA TYR A 155 28.59 -17.79 -0.78
C TYR A 155 28.39 -16.71 -1.85
N PRO A 156 28.94 -15.48 -1.67
CA PRO A 156 28.80 -14.41 -2.66
C PRO A 156 29.14 -14.78 -4.10
N ASP A 157 30.12 -15.66 -4.25
CA ASP A 157 30.71 -16.16 -5.49
C ASP A 157 29.68 -16.92 -6.33
N GLU A 158 28.74 -17.59 -5.65
CA GLU A 158 27.70 -18.43 -6.24
C GLU A 158 26.64 -17.60 -6.98
N LEU A 159 26.62 -16.27 -6.84
CA LEU A 159 25.81 -15.39 -7.68
C LEU A 159 26.06 -15.59 -9.18
N HIS A 160 27.28 -15.97 -9.57
CA HIS A 160 27.60 -16.31 -10.96
C HIS A 160 26.93 -17.61 -11.39
N GLY A 161 26.97 -18.64 -10.53
CA GLY A 161 26.29 -19.92 -10.76
C GLY A 161 24.77 -19.76 -10.83
N LEU A 162 24.18 -19.03 -9.87
CA LEU A 162 22.75 -18.71 -9.86
C LEU A 162 22.33 -17.96 -11.12
N ALA A 163 23.12 -16.96 -11.56
CA ALA A 163 22.85 -16.24 -12.79
C ALA A 163 22.95 -17.13 -14.04
N ALA A 164 23.91 -18.07 -14.07
CA ALA A 164 24.05 -19.03 -15.17
C ALA A 164 22.89 -20.04 -15.23
N MET A 165 22.33 -20.40 -14.07
CA MET A 165 21.14 -21.25 -13.95
C MET A 165 19.83 -20.52 -14.28
N GLY A 166 19.89 -19.23 -14.64
CA GLY A 166 18.69 -18.44 -14.94
C GLY A 166 17.92 -17.96 -13.72
N PHE A 167 18.47 -18.09 -12.51
CA PHE A 167 17.80 -17.65 -11.28
C PHE A 167 17.80 -16.11 -11.17
N ASN A 168 16.61 -15.51 -11.24
CA ASN A 168 16.37 -14.07 -11.19
C ASN A 168 15.54 -13.64 -9.95
N GLY A 169 15.52 -14.47 -8.92
CA GLY A 169 14.78 -14.23 -7.69
C GLY A 169 15.39 -13.15 -6.78
N THR A 170 14.78 -13.01 -5.61
CA THR A 170 15.24 -12.12 -4.55
C THR A 170 16.10 -12.90 -3.55
N LEU A 171 17.26 -12.37 -3.18
CA LEU A 171 18.13 -12.91 -2.13
C LEU A 171 18.30 -11.86 -1.03
N ASN A 172 18.48 -12.33 0.19
CA ASN A 172 18.90 -11.51 1.32
C ASN A 172 20.40 -11.70 1.53
N ALA A 173 21.18 -10.62 1.54
CA ALA A 173 22.58 -10.67 1.95
C ALA A 173 22.70 -10.23 3.41
N VAL A 174 23.18 -11.13 4.25
CA VAL A 174 23.36 -10.94 5.69
C VAL A 174 24.83 -10.78 5.98
N ARG A 175 25.20 -9.69 6.64
CA ARG A 175 26.58 -9.43 7.07
C ARG A 175 26.88 -10.22 8.35
N ALA A 176 27.80 -11.17 8.26
CA ALA A 176 28.18 -12.06 9.36
C ALA A 176 29.34 -11.51 10.21
N ASN A 177 30.34 -10.87 9.59
CA ASN A 177 31.63 -10.58 10.25
C ASN A 177 31.77 -9.15 10.82
N LYS A 178 30.77 -8.29 10.63
CA LYS A 178 30.80 -6.86 10.99
C LYS A 178 29.45 -6.47 11.61
N LYS A 179 29.22 -5.18 11.88
CA LYS A 179 27.92 -4.67 12.36
C LYS A 179 26.76 -5.33 11.59
N PRO A 180 25.84 -6.05 12.29
CA PRO A 180 24.76 -6.78 11.64
C PRO A 180 23.98 -5.89 10.68
N ARG A 181 23.89 -6.34 9.44
CA ARG A 181 23.18 -5.62 8.39
C ARG A 181 22.65 -6.62 7.37
N MET A 182 21.37 -6.52 7.10
CA MET A 182 20.72 -7.20 5.99
C MET A 182 20.53 -6.21 4.83
N ILE A 183 20.76 -6.66 3.61
CA ILE A 183 20.36 -5.97 2.39
C ILE A 183 19.64 -6.95 1.48
N GLN A 184 18.69 -6.47 0.71
CA GLN A 184 18.00 -7.27 -0.29
C GLN A 184 18.68 -7.04 -1.64
N ILE A 185 18.95 -8.14 -2.36
CA ILE A 185 19.48 -8.12 -3.72
C ILE A 185 18.52 -8.86 -4.64
N LYS A 186 18.40 -8.41 -5.88
CA LYS A 186 17.49 -8.99 -6.88
C LYS A 186 18.25 -9.30 -8.16
N GLY A 187 17.97 -10.46 -8.76
CA GLY A 187 18.44 -10.78 -10.10
C GLY A 187 17.53 -10.10 -11.12
N ILE A 188 18.10 -9.32 -12.04
CA ILE A 188 17.34 -8.71 -13.14
C ILE A 188 17.89 -9.24 -14.46
N GLN A 189 17.01 -9.76 -15.30
CA GLN A 189 17.34 -10.13 -16.67
C GLN A 189 17.59 -8.86 -17.49
N VAL A 190 18.81 -8.71 -18.01
CA VAL A 190 19.18 -7.63 -18.91
C VAL A 190 19.72 -8.27 -20.19
N ARG A 191 18.94 -8.16 -21.27
CA ARG A 191 19.19 -8.90 -22.53
C ARG A 191 19.24 -10.41 -22.22
N ASN A 192 20.39 -11.05 -22.45
CA ASN A 192 20.59 -12.49 -22.24
C ASN A 192 21.41 -12.80 -20.98
N ARG A 193 21.49 -11.88 -20.01
CA ARG A 193 22.29 -12.05 -18.78
C ARG A 193 21.54 -11.57 -17.55
N ILE A 194 21.70 -12.27 -16.44
CA ILE A 194 21.20 -11.83 -15.14
C ILE A 194 22.23 -10.92 -14.48
N VAL A 195 21.77 -9.76 -14.01
CA VAL A 195 22.57 -8.79 -13.27
C VAL A 195 21.99 -8.65 -11.87
N TRP A 196 22.85 -8.82 -10.87
CA TRP A 196 22.50 -8.64 -9.47
C TRP A 196 22.48 -7.17 -9.09
N VAL A 197 21.40 -6.74 -8.46
CA VAL A 197 21.20 -5.36 -8.07
C VAL A 197 20.71 -5.24 -6.64
N MET A 198 20.98 -4.11 -6.00
CA MET A 198 20.37 -3.74 -4.74
C MET A 198 19.73 -2.37 -4.86
N PHE A 199 18.59 -2.18 -4.19
CA PHE A 199 18.00 -0.86 -4.03
C PHE A 199 18.76 -0.06 -2.98
N HIS A 200 19.00 1.21 -3.26
CA HIS A 200 19.63 2.10 -2.31
C HIS A 200 18.68 2.34 -1.11
N ARG A 201 19.23 2.53 0.10
CA ARG A 201 18.39 2.88 1.27
C ARG A 201 17.60 4.19 1.08
N LYS A 202 18.06 5.07 0.19
CA LYS A 202 17.38 6.31 -0.17
C LYS A 202 16.22 6.12 -1.15
N THR A 203 16.07 4.93 -1.74
CA THR A 203 15.02 4.65 -2.73
C THR A 203 13.63 4.84 -2.15
N VAL A 204 13.36 4.41 -0.91
CA VAL A 204 12.02 4.53 -0.30
C VAL A 204 11.61 6.00 -0.08
N PRO A 205 12.42 6.85 0.57
CA PRO A 205 12.13 8.29 0.65
C PRO A 205 11.98 8.97 -0.72
N GLU A 206 12.79 8.57 -1.71
CA GLU A 206 12.69 9.13 -3.06
C GLU A 206 11.44 8.68 -3.80
N PHE A 207 10.96 7.45 -3.58
CA PHE A 207 9.67 6.97 -4.08
C PHE A 207 8.53 7.84 -3.54
N SER A 208 8.50 8.08 -2.22
CA SER A 208 7.48 8.92 -1.60
C SER A 208 7.52 10.35 -2.16
N ARG A 209 8.72 10.91 -2.36
CA ARG A 209 8.90 12.23 -2.98
C ARG A 209 8.36 12.25 -4.42
N VAL A 210 8.74 11.29 -5.24
CA VAL A 210 8.31 11.22 -6.66
C VAL A 210 6.80 11.01 -6.77
N LEU A 211 6.21 10.15 -5.95
CA LEU A 211 4.75 9.96 -5.90
C LEU A 211 4.04 11.27 -5.51
N ASN A 212 4.55 11.99 -4.52
CA ASN A 212 3.99 13.30 -4.17
C ASN A 212 4.12 14.30 -5.33
N GLU A 213 5.25 14.33 -6.05
CA GLU A 213 5.44 15.19 -7.24
C GLU A 213 4.57 14.81 -8.44
N LEU A 214 4.06 13.58 -8.49
CA LEU A 214 3.21 13.10 -9.58
C LEU A 214 1.74 13.45 -9.38
N ILE A 215 1.31 13.67 -8.14
CA ILE A 215 -0.04 14.16 -7.85
C ILE A 215 -0.10 15.62 -8.31
N PRO A 216 -0.97 15.98 -9.28
CA PRO A 216 -1.07 17.36 -9.74
C PRO A 216 -1.39 18.30 -8.58
N GLN A 217 -0.77 19.48 -8.56
CA GLN A 217 -0.94 20.43 -7.45
C GLN A 217 -2.41 20.80 -7.23
N ARG A 218 -3.17 20.97 -8.32
CA ARG A 218 -4.61 21.20 -8.29
C ARG A 218 -5.36 20.15 -7.46
N PHE A 219 -5.04 18.87 -7.61
CA PHE A 219 -5.68 17.81 -6.82
C PHE A 219 -5.32 17.92 -5.34
N LYS A 220 -4.08 18.28 -5.01
CA LYS A 220 -3.69 18.49 -3.61
C LYS A 220 -4.46 19.64 -2.99
N ASP A 221 -4.62 20.72 -3.74
CA ASP A 221 -5.34 21.91 -3.29
C ASP A 221 -6.84 21.61 -3.13
N GLU A 222 -7.46 20.92 -4.10
CA GLU A 222 -8.85 20.47 -4.02
C GLU A 222 -9.06 19.51 -2.83
N VAL A 223 -8.20 18.51 -2.65
CA VAL A 223 -8.26 17.58 -1.51
C VAL A 223 -8.11 18.33 -0.19
N LYS A 224 -7.21 19.31 -0.10
CA LYS A 224 -7.02 20.13 1.10
C LYS A 224 -8.28 20.94 1.43
N LEU A 225 -8.90 21.57 0.43
CA LEU A 225 -10.15 22.31 0.60
C LEU A 225 -11.31 21.40 1.03
N VAL A 226 -11.43 20.21 0.42
CA VAL A 226 -12.43 19.21 0.79
C VAL A 226 -12.21 18.72 2.23
N TRP A 227 -10.96 18.41 2.59
CA TRP A 227 -10.58 17.99 3.93
C TRP A 227 -10.94 19.06 4.97
N PHE A 228 -10.65 20.32 4.69
CA PHE A 228 -11.02 21.45 5.53
C PHE A 228 -12.52 21.58 5.77
N LYS A 229 -13.33 21.43 4.71
CA LYS A 229 -14.80 21.43 4.85
C LYS A 229 -15.28 20.26 5.72
N ILE A 230 -14.71 19.06 5.52
CA ILE A 230 -15.04 17.87 6.32
C ILE A 230 -14.63 18.06 7.78
N TYR A 231 -13.41 18.53 8.02
CA TYR A 231 -12.85 18.76 9.35
C TYR A 231 -13.71 19.72 10.16
N ASP A 232 -14.06 20.87 9.56
CA ASP A 232 -14.87 21.89 10.22
C ASP A 232 -16.29 21.38 10.48
N ALA A 233 -16.91 20.73 9.50
CA ALA A 233 -18.26 20.20 9.63
C ALA A 233 -18.39 19.09 10.66
N LEU A 234 -17.37 18.22 10.78
CA LEU A 234 -17.34 17.15 11.77
C LEU A 234 -16.79 17.61 13.14
N GLN A 235 -16.33 18.86 13.26
CA GLN A 235 -15.75 19.41 14.48
C GLN A 235 -14.63 18.52 15.04
N LEU A 236 -13.72 18.07 14.16
CA LEU A 236 -12.68 17.10 14.53
C LEU A 236 -11.67 17.67 15.54
N ASN A 237 -11.57 18.99 15.63
CA ASN A 237 -10.80 19.69 16.66
C ASN A 237 -11.24 19.33 18.10
N GLU A 238 -12.53 19.11 18.32
CA GLU A 238 -13.08 18.79 19.65
C GLU A 238 -12.64 17.42 20.17
N ILE A 239 -12.24 16.51 19.26
CA ILE A 239 -11.73 15.18 19.60
C ILE A 239 -10.21 15.11 19.53
N GLY A 240 -9.53 16.27 19.50
CA GLY A 240 -8.08 16.38 19.55
C GLY A 240 -7.37 16.05 18.23
N ILE A 241 -8.08 16.02 17.10
CA ILE A 241 -7.45 15.92 15.78
C ILE A 241 -7.05 17.33 15.35
N GLU A 242 -5.79 17.55 15.02
CA GLU A 242 -5.29 18.84 14.53
C GLU A 242 -5.55 19.02 13.02
N ARG A 243 -5.69 20.28 12.59
CA ARG A 243 -5.93 20.66 11.19
C ARG A 243 -4.59 20.84 10.47
N GLU A 244 -4.01 19.75 9.96
CA GLU A 244 -2.82 19.80 9.09
C GLU A 244 -3.15 20.28 7.65
#